data_AF-A0A9D1JDX9-F1
#
_entry.id   AF-A0A9D1JDX9-F1
#
_cell.length_a   1.000
_cell.length_b   1.000
_cell.length_c   1.000
_cell.angle_alpha   90.00
_cell.angle_beta   90.00
_cell.angle_gamma   90.00
#
_symmetry.space_group_name_H-M   'P 1'
#
loop_
_entity.id
_entity.type
_entity.pdbx_description
1 polymer ?
#
loop_
_entity_poly.entity_id
_entity_poly.type
_entity_poly.pdbx_seq_one_letter_code
_entity_poly.pdbx_strand_id
1 'polypeptide(L)'
;MLIREKSGNSRDLSFRDQTDLKKEVIIHCNELAHQYGYTDLTFLCGDIADYKGVDHVDMVVTLHACDTATDYALAKAVKWGAKVILSVPCCQHELNKQIEWEALRPALQYGLIKERLSALFTDSIRAGHLEAYGYQTQLLEFIDMEHTPKNILIRAIYEPKSSSHSKQLQEMETLLHADLTISKLLPLK
;
A
#
# COMPACT_ATOMS: atom_id res chain seq x y z
N MET A 1 5.03 6.18 -6.33
CA MET A 1 4.20 5.00 -6.69
C MET A 1 4.41 4.70 -8.16
N LEU A 2 4.54 3.43 -8.54
CA LEU A 2 4.65 2.99 -9.93
C LEU A 2 3.29 2.50 -10.44
N ILE A 3 2.91 2.98 -11.62
CA ILE A 3 1.66 2.61 -12.29
C ILE A 3 1.99 1.99 -13.64
N ARG A 4 1.31 0.89 -13.96
CA ARG A 4 1.37 0.27 -15.29
C ARG A 4 0.00 0.27 -15.94
N GLU A 5 -0.05 0.79 -17.16
CA GLU A 5 -1.14 0.63 -18.11
C GLU A 5 -0.66 -0.24 -19.28
N LYS A 6 -1.47 -1.18 -19.76
CA LYS A 6 -1.11 -1.95 -20.96
C LYS A 6 -1.03 -1.06 -22.21
N SER A 7 0.16 -0.89 -22.78
CA SER A 7 0.34 -0.52 -24.19
C SER A 7 0.73 -1.76 -25.01
N GLY A 8 -0.25 -2.49 -25.52
CA GLY A 8 -0.01 -3.59 -26.47
C GLY A 8 0.38 -4.95 -25.86
N ASN A 9 0.83 -5.87 -26.73
CA ASN A 9 0.97 -7.31 -26.48
C ASN A 9 2.38 -7.75 -26.00
N SER A 10 3.21 -6.83 -25.51
CA SER A 10 4.57 -7.15 -25.08
C SER A 10 4.59 -7.80 -23.69
N ARG A 11 5.40 -8.85 -23.53
CA ARG A 11 5.72 -9.52 -22.25
C ARG A 11 6.73 -8.72 -21.40
N ASP A 12 6.93 -7.45 -21.73
CA ASP A 12 7.92 -6.60 -21.09
C ASP A 12 7.32 -5.90 -19.85
N LEU A 13 8.08 -5.88 -18.75
CA LEU A 13 7.68 -5.25 -17.50
C LEU A 13 8.06 -3.76 -17.54
N SER A 14 7.36 -2.97 -18.35
CA SER A 14 7.52 -1.50 -18.35
C SER A 14 6.52 -0.84 -17.40
N PHE A 15 7.04 -0.02 -16.47
CA PHE A 15 6.25 0.89 -15.64
C PHE A 15 6.11 2.21 -16.38
N ARG A 16 4.92 2.80 -16.36
CA ARG A 16 4.59 3.96 -17.17
C ARG A 16 4.70 5.27 -16.41
N ASP A 17 4.20 5.31 -15.18
CA ASP A 17 4.25 6.52 -14.35
C ASP A 17 4.86 6.23 -12.98
N GLN A 18 5.87 7.01 -12.59
CA GLN A 18 6.40 7.04 -11.22
C GLN A 18 6.13 8.39 -10.56
N THR A 19 5.39 8.40 -9.45
CA THR A 19 5.13 9.63 -8.68
C THR A 19 6.09 9.83 -7.49
N ASP A 20 6.63 11.05 -7.36
CA ASP A 20 7.41 11.54 -6.22
C ASP A 20 7.06 13.02 -5.92
N LEU A 21 7.30 13.48 -4.70
CA LEU A 21 7.06 14.86 -4.27
C LEU A 21 8.24 15.79 -4.61
N LYS A 22 9.45 15.25 -4.83
CA LYS A 22 10.66 16.04 -5.10
C LYS A 22 10.83 16.29 -6.59
N LYS A 23 10.53 17.51 -7.03
CA LYS A 23 10.68 17.97 -8.43
C LYS A 23 12.06 17.68 -9.02
N GLU A 24 13.12 17.90 -8.26
CA GLU A 24 14.51 17.69 -8.69
C GLU A 24 14.81 16.21 -9.00
N VAL A 25 14.27 15.30 -8.18
CA VAL A 25 14.38 13.84 -8.40
C VAL A 25 13.64 13.46 -9.69
N ILE A 26 12.45 14.02 -9.91
CA ILE A 26 11.64 13.72 -11.11
C ILE A 26 12.33 14.20 -12.39
N ILE A 27 12.88 15.41 -12.39
CA ILE A 27 13.63 15.93 -13.54
C ILE A 27 14.82 15.03 -13.84
N HIS A 28 15.61 14.71 -12.81
CA HIS A 28 16.78 13.84 -12.95
C HIS A 28 16.40 12.43 -13.45
N CYS A 29 15.34 11.84 -12.93
CA CYS A 29 14.88 10.52 -13.34
C CYS A 29 14.36 10.50 -14.78
N ASN A 30 13.65 11.55 -15.23
CA ASN A 30 13.22 11.68 -16.62
C ASN A 30 14.43 11.86 -17.56
N GLU A 31 15.43 12.66 -17.17
CA GLU A 31 16.67 12.80 -17.93
C GLU A 31 17.38 11.46 -18.09
N LEU A 32 17.49 10.67 -17.01
CA LEU A 32 18.07 9.33 -17.05
C LEU A 32 17.22 8.38 -17.90
N ALA A 33 15.90 8.41 -17.79
CA ALA A 33 15.01 7.59 -18.62
C ALA A 33 15.24 7.86 -20.11
N HIS A 34 15.35 9.14 -20.49
CA HIS A 34 15.71 9.54 -21.85
C HIS A 34 17.11 9.07 -22.27
N GLN A 35 18.11 9.24 -21.41
CA GLN A 35 19.50 8.83 -21.69
C GLN A 35 19.65 7.32 -21.89
N TYR A 36 18.89 6.51 -21.14
CA TYR A 36 18.92 5.05 -21.24
C TYR A 36 17.90 4.47 -22.24
N GLY A 37 17.16 5.32 -22.95
CA GLY A 37 16.22 4.90 -24.00
C GLY A 37 14.91 4.30 -23.49
N TYR A 38 14.53 4.55 -22.23
CA TYR A 38 13.24 4.16 -21.69
C TYR A 38 12.14 5.13 -22.15
N THR A 39 11.51 4.82 -23.29
CA THR A 39 10.46 5.67 -23.89
C THR A 39 9.08 5.47 -23.28
N ASP A 40 8.86 4.32 -22.62
CA ASP A 40 7.58 3.97 -22.01
C ASP A 40 7.52 4.30 -20.52
N LEU A 41 8.55 4.95 -19.95
CA LEU A 41 8.64 5.33 -18.55
C LEU A 41 8.63 6.84 -18.39
N THR A 42 7.70 7.35 -17.60
CA THR A 42 7.53 8.76 -17.28
C THR A 42 7.55 8.94 -15.77
N PHE A 43 8.32 9.91 -15.28
CA PHE A 43 8.30 10.31 -13.87
C PHE A 43 7.43 11.56 -13.73
N LEU A 44 6.45 11.51 -12.84
CA LEU A 44 5.48 12.57 -12.59
C LEU A 44 5.69 13.15 -11.20
N CYS A 45 5.71 14.48 -11.09
CA CYS A 45 5.78 15.13 -9.79
C CYS A 45 4.36 15.37 -9.27
N GLY A 46 4.04 14.84 -8.09
CA GLY A 46 2.74 15.09 -7.46
C GLY A 46 2.45 14.18 -6.28
N ASP A 47 1.50 14.62 -5.45
CA ASP A 47 0.93 13.78 -4.40
C ASP A 47 0.02 12.72 -5.03
N ILE A 48 0.15 11.48 -4.56
CA ILE A 48 -0.73 10.41 -5.02
C ILE A 48 -2.19 10.71 -4.71
N ALA A 49 -2.52 11.38 -3.60
CA ALA A 49 -3.89 11.73 -3.25
C ALA A 49 -4.57 12.56 -4.36
N ASP A 50 -3.82 13.43 -5.04
CA ASP A 50 -4.33 14.38 -6.03
C ASP A 50 -4.18 13.92 -7.49
N TYR A 51 -3.44 12.82 -7.74
CA TYR A 51 -3.22 12.32 -9.11
C TYR A 51 -4.52 11.90 -9.83
N LYS A 52 -4.85 12.56 -10.94
CA LYS A 52 -6.05 12.29 -11.77
C LYS A 52 -5.72 11.84 -13.20
N GLY A 53 -4.47 11.45 -13.46
CA GLY A 53 -4.00 11.20 -14.83
C GLY A 53 -4.55 9.94 -15.48
N VAL A 54 -5.14 9.02 -14.71
CA VAL A 54 -5.56 7.69 -15.17
C VAL A 54 -6.87 7.26 -14.51
N ASP A 55 -7.70 6.51 -15.25
CA ASP A 55 -8.96 5.94 -14.77
C ASP A 55 -8.91 4.40 -14.67
N HIS A 56 -7.94 3.75 -15.31
CA HIS A 56 -7.74 2.30 -15.25
C HIS A 56 -6.25 1.93 -15.29
N VAL A 57 -5.83 0.97 -14.46
CA VAL A 57 -4.44 0.49 -14.40
C VAL A 57 -4.42 -1.03 -14.29
N ASP A 58 -3.41 -1.70 -14.82
CA ASP A 58 -3.27 -3.16 -14.66
C ASP A 58 -2.56 -3.50 -13.35
N MET A 59 -1.53 -2.73 -12.99
CA MET A 59 -0.72 -2.97 -11.81
C MET A 59 -0.32 -1.68 -11.14
N VAL A 60 -0.36 -1.71 -9.81
CA VAL A 60 0.17 -0.67 -8.92
C VAL A 60 1.29 -1.27 -8.09
N VAL A 61 2.41 -0.56 -7.99
CA VAL A 61 3.49 -0.87 -7.06
C VAL A 61 3.81 0.34 -6.19
N THR A 62 3.80 0.17 -4.88
CA THR A 62 4.19 1.20 -3.91
C THR A 62 5.38 0.72 -3.11
N LEU A 63 6.51 1.41 -3.26
CA LEU A 63 7.73 1.14 -2.53
C LEU A 63 7.97 2.31 -1.57
N HIS A 64 8.11 2.02 -0.28
CA HIS A 64 8.35 3.00 0.77
C HIS A 64 7.26 4.08 0.92
N ALA A 65 6.00 3.73 0.67
CA ALA A 65 4.90 4.57 1.10
C ALA A 65 4.81 4.53 2.64
N CYS A 66 4.84 5.70 3.28
CA CYS A 66 4.80 5.84 4.73
C CYS A 66 3.42 6.32 5.19
N ASP A 67 2.98 5.79 6.32
CA ASP A 67 1.76 6.20 7.03
C ASP A 67 0.53 6.17 6.11
N THR A 68 -0.28 7.22 6.14
CA THR A 68 -1.50 7.37 5.32
C THR A 68 -1.24 7.38 3.81
N ALA A 69 -0.01 7.66 3.34
CA ALA A 69 0.31 7.62 1.92
C ALA A 69 0.12 6.21 1.33
N THR A 70 0.38 5.18 2.15
CA THR A 70 0.09 3.78 1.77
C THR A 70 -1.41 3.62 1.54
N ASP A 71 -2.23 4.14 2.44
CA ASP A 71 -3.69 3.97 2.40
C ASP A 71 -4.31 4.66 1.18
N TYR A 72 -3.86 5.88 0.88
CA TYR A 72 -4.27 6.58 -0.34
C TYR A 72 -3.89 5.82 -1.61
N ALA A 73 -2.68 5.26 -1.66
CA ALA A 73 -2.23 4.52 -2.82
C ALA A 73 -3.01 3.20 -3.01
N LEU A 74 -3.27 2.47 -1.92
CA LEU A 74 -4.13 1.28 -1.94
C LEU A 74 -5.55 1.62 -2.40
N ALA A 75 -6.15 2.67 -1.82
CA ALA A 75 -7.50 3.09 -2.18
C ALA A 75 -7.60 3.54 -3.64
N LYS A 76 -6.58 4.24 -4.17
CA LYS A 76 -6.54 4.60 -5.60
C LYS A 76 -6.38 3.38 -6.49
N ALA A 77 -5.52 2.43 -6.13
CA ALA A 77 -5.36 1.20 -6.89
C ALA A 77 -6.69 0.43 -7.01
N VAL A 78 -7.44 0.35 -5.90
CA VAL A 78 -8.79 -0.23 -5.90
C VAL A 78 -9.74 0.56 -6.81
N LYS A 79 -9.76 1.89 -6.70
CA LYS A 79 -10.62 2.76 -7.54
C LYS A 79 -10.31 2.67 -9.03
N TRP A 80 -9.04 2.54 -9.40
CA TRP A 80 -8.62 2.33 -10.79
C TRP A 80 -8.84 0.90 -11.30
N GLY A 81 -9.35 -0.01 -10.45
CA GLY A 81 -9.57 -1.40 -10.82
C GLY A 81 -8.28 -2.14 -11.14
N ALA A 82 -7.20 -1.87 -10.39
CA ALA A 82 -5.93 -2.56 -10.53
C ALA A 82 -6.10 -4.07 -10.42
N LYS A 83 -5.53 -4.84 -11.36
CA LYS A 83 -5.56 -6.31 -11.29
C LYS A 83 -4.56 -6.84 -10.27
N VAL A 84 -3.45 -6.13 -10.08
CA VAL A 84 -2.40 -6.48 -9.12
C VAL A 84 -1.96 -5.24 -8.35
N ILE A 85 -1.84 -5.37 -7.03
CA ILE A 85 -1.30 -4.35 -6.13
C ILE A 85 -0.15 -4.97 -5.35
N LEU A 86 1.01 -4.34 -5.39
CA LEU A 86 2.18 -4.69 -4.59
C LEU A 86 2.55 -3.49 -3.73
N SER A 87 2.42 -3.60 -2.42
CA SER A 87 2.71 -2.49 -1.51
C SER A 87 3.68 -2.89 -0.41
N VAL A 88 4.77 -2.13 -0.29
CA VAL A 88 5.74 -2.24 0.80
C VAL A 88 5.49 -1.07 1.77
N PRO A 89 4.63 -1.25 2.79
CA PRO A 89 4.43 -0.27 3.85
C PRO A 89 5.72 -0.10 4.67
N CYS A 90 6.10 1.16 4.94
CA CYS A 90 7.36 1.44 5.62
C CYS A 90 7.18 1.89 7.08
N CYS A 91 6.27 2.80 7.41
CA CYS A 91 6.08 3.29 8.78
C CYS A 91 4.59 3.49 9.04
N GLN A 92 4.13 3.29 10.27
CA GLN A 92 2.75 3.62 10.66
C GLN A 92 2.69 4.28 12.02
N HIS A 93 2.00 5.42 12.08
CA HIS A 93 1.82 6.17 13.32
C HIS A 93 0.37 6.28 13.76
N GLU A 94 -0.62 6.10 12.89
CA GLU A 94 -2.04 6.22 13.26
C GLU A 94 -2.42 5.22 14.36
N LEU A 95 -2.28 3.92 14.09
CA LEU A 95 -2.65 2.89 15.07
C LEU A 95 -1.79 2.99 16.34
N ASN A 96 -0.51 3.37 16.22
CA ASN A 96 0.37 3.48 17.37
C ASN A 96 -0.10 4.51 18.42
N LYS A 97 -0.79 5.56 17.98
CA LYS A 97 -1.35 6.59 18.88
C LYS A 97 -2.67 6.15 19.53
N GLN A 98 -3.35 5.18 18.92
CA GLN A 98 -4.73 4.79 19.26
C GLN A 98 -4.80 3.45 19.97
N ILE A 99 -3.87 2.53 19.69
CA ILE A 99 -3.94 1.13 20.11
C ILE A 99 -4.02 1.04 21.63
N GLU A 100 -5.13 0.47 22.08
CA GLU A 100 -5.37 0.12 23.47
C GLU A 100 -5.96 -1.29 23.49
N TRP A 101 -5.33 -2.19 24.26
CA TRP A 101 -5.86 -3.53 24.47
C TRP A 101 -5.52 -3.97 25.90
N GLU A 102 -6.55 -4.07 26.74
CA GLU A 102 -6.42 -4.35 28.18
C GLU A 102 -5.50 -5.55 28.45
N ALA A 103 -5.73 -6.66 27.76
CA ALA A 103 -4.98 -7.89 27.93
C ALA A 103 -3.49 -7.77 27.57
N LEU A 104 -3.13 -6.82 26.69
CA LEU A 104 -1.75 -6.59 26.24
C LEU A 104 -1.10 -5.36 26.86
N ARG A 105 -1.73 -4.66 27.81
CA ARG A 105 -1.16 -3.47 28.48
C ARG A 105 0.30 -3.68 28.95
N PRO A 106 0.67 -4.82 29.58
CA PRO A 106 2.06 -5.06 30.01
C PRO A 106 3.07 -5.13 28.85
N ALA A 107 2.64 -5.47 27.63
CA ALA A 107 3.49 -5.49 26.44
C ALA A 107 3.50 -4.12 25.73
N LEU A 108 2.34 -3.46 25.66
CA LEU A 108 2.17 -2.17 24.99
C LEU A 108 2.84 -1.00 25.72
N GLN A 109 3.24 -1.16 26.99
CA GLN A 109 4.05 -0.15 27.70
C GLN A 109 5.45 0.03 27.10
N TYR A 110 5.98 -0.99 26.42
CA TYR A 110 7.29 -0.91 25.77
C TYR A 110 7.12 -0.29 24.38
N GLY A 111 7.65 0.93 24.19
CA GLY A 111 7.46 1.69 22.94
C GLY A 111 7.82 0.92 21.67
N LEU A 112 8.92 0.17 21.68
CA LEU A 112 9.33 -0.67 20.55
C LEU A 112 8.30 -1.77 20.24
N ILE A 113 7.77 -2.45 21.26
CA ILE A 113 6.76 -3.51 21.09
C ILE A 113 5.46 -2.91 20.58
N LYS A 114 5.05 -1.78 21.16
CA LYS A 114 3.86 -1.04 20.72
C LYS A 114 3.97 -0.64 19.24
N GLU A 115 5.10 -0.09 18.82
CA GLU A 115 5.35 0.32 17.43
C GLU A 115 5.25 -0.87 16.47
N ARG A 116 5.90 -1.98 16.80
CA ARG A 116 5.92 -3.19 15.96
C ARG A 116 4.54 -3.80 15.81
N LEU A 117 3.82 -3.99 16.92
CA LEU A 117 2.45 -4.53 16.87
C LEU A 117 1.52 -3.61 16.10
N SER A 118 1.63 -2.29 16.29
CA SER A 118 0.81 -1.32 15.56
C SER A 118 1.03 -1.41 14.06
N ALA A 119 2.29 -1.54 13.61
CA ALA A 119 2.59 -1.71 12.19
C ALA A 119 1.99 -3.01 11.63
N LEU A 120 2.19 -4.13 12.31
CA LEU A 120 1.67 -5.44 11.90
C LEU A 120 0.14 -5.46 11.81
N PHE A 121 -0.55 -4.94 12.82
CA PHE A 121 -2.01 -4.87 12.81
C PHE A 121 -2.53 -3.93 11.72
N THR A 122 -1.86 -2.80 11.48
CA THR A 122 -2.24 -1.90 10.40
C THR A 122 -2.13 -2.59 9.03
N ASP A 123 -1.03 -3.31 8.78
CA ASP A 123 -0.85 -4.02 7.52
C ASP A 123 -1.85 -5.18 7.35
N SER A 124 -2.24 -5.80 8.47
CA SER A 124 -3.30 -6.82 8.50
C SER A 124 -4.68 -6.21 8.20
N ILE A 125 -4.99 -5.03 8.75
CA ILE A 125 -6.22 -4.29 8.45
C ILE A 125 -6.25 -3.88 6.98
N ARG A 126 -5.16 -3.32 6.45
CA ARG A 126 -5.01 -2.96 5.02
C ARG A 126 -5.28 -4.16 4.11
N ALA A 127 -4.71 -5.32 4.43
CA ALA A 127 -4.96 -6.56 3.69
C ALA A 127 -6.45 -6.94 3.74
N GLY A 128 -7.07 -6.94 4.93
CA GLY A 128 -8.49 -7.23 5.10
C GLY A 128 -9.40 -6.29 4.30
N HIS A 129 -9.09 -4.98 4.22
CA HIS A 129 -9.84 -4.06 3.36
C HIS A 129 -9.71 -4.40 1.88
N LEU A 130 -8.52 -4.77 1.40
CA LEU A 130 -8.36 -5.22 0.02
C LEU A 130 -9.17 -6.50 -0.24
N GLU A 131 -9.22 -7.44 0.71
CA GLU A 131 -10.06 -8.65 0.60
C GLU A 131 -11.55 -8.33 0.47
N ALA A 132 -12.05 -7.42 1.31
CA ALA A 132 -13.43 -6.95 1.24
C ALA A 132 -13.78 -6.28 -0.10
N TYR A 133 -12.78 -5.84 -0.84
CA TYR A 133 -12.91 -5.23 -2.17
C TYR A 133 -12.59 -6.19 -3.33
N GLY A 134 -12.53 -7.49 -3.07
CA GLY A 134 -12.44 -8.52 -4.10
C GLY A 134 -11.00 -8.86 -4.49
N TYR A 135 -10.04 -8.66 -3.61
CA TYR A 135 -8.66 -9.10 -3.82
C TYR A 135 -8.35 -10.34 -2.99
N GLN A 136 -7.57 -11.25 -3.54
CA GLN A 136 -6.86 -12.25 -2.76
C GLN A 136 -5.57 -11.63 -2.25
N THR A 137 -5.39 -11.55 -0.92
CA THR A 137 -4.25 -10.84 -0.33
C THR A 137 -3.29 -11.77 0.38
N GLN A 138 -2.01 -11.39 0.40
CA GLN A 138 -0.94 -12.08 1.10
C GLN A 138 0.01 -11.05 1.70
N LEU A 139 0.40 -11.28 2.95
CA LEU A 139 1.49 -10.58 3.61
C LEU A 139 2.73 -11.46 3.53
N LEU A 140 3.75 -11.02 2.80
CA LEU A 140 4.97 -11.78 2.52
C LEU A 140 6.18 -11.06 3.08
N GLU A 141 7.21 -11.80 3.47
CA GLU A 141 8.52 -11.23 3.75
C GLU A 141 9.28 -11.01 2.44
N PHE A 142 9.72 -9.78 2.17
CA PHE A 142 10.35 -9.38 0.90
C PHE A 142 11.89 -9.45 0.93
N ILE A 143 12.50 -9.37 2.12
CA ILE A 143 13.96 -9.44 2.35
C ILE A 143 14.20 -10.12 3.70
N ASP A 144 15.28 -10.90 3.82
CA ASP A 144 15.73 -11.49 5.08
C ASP A 144 15.90 -10.45 6.19
N MET A 145 15.55 -10.83 7.42
CA MET A 145 15.59 -9.95 8.60
C MET A 145 16.98 -9.37 8.90
N GLU A 146 18.04 -9.96 8.35
CA GLU A 146 19.44 -9.51 8.49
C GLU A 146 19.68 -8.11 7.90
N HIS A 147 18.82 -7.66 6.97
CA HIS A 147 19.00 -6.38 6.29
C HIS A 147 18.02 -5.30 6.75
N THR A 148 16.81 -5.66 7.17
CA THR A 148 15.85 -4.71 7.70
C THR A 148 14.79 -5.40 8.54
N PRO A 149 14.40 -4.84 9.70
CA PRO A 149 13.28 -5.35 10.47
C PRO A 149 11.91 -4.95 9.87
N LYS A 150 11.89 -4.26 8.73
CA LYS A 150 10.67 -3.87 7.99
C LYS A 150 10.70 -4.55 6.63
N ASN A 151 10.02 -5.69 6.56
CA ASN A 151 10.15 -6.65 5.47
C ASN A 151 8.79 -7.09 4.88
N ILE A 152 7.67 -6.45 5.22
CA ILE A 152 6.35 -6.88 4.73
C ILE A 152 6.06 -6.30 3.33
N LEU A 153 5.67 -7.18 2.42
CA LEU A 153 5.04 -6.90 1.15
C LEU A 153 3.58 -7.35 1.19
N ILE A 154 2.66 -6.40 1.03
CA ILE A 154 1.24 -6.66 0.76
C ILE A 154 1.12 -6.96 -0.73
N ARG A 155 0.83 -8.22 -1.08
CA ARG A 155 0.48 -8.63 -2.44
C ARG A 155 -1.02 -8.86 -2.52
N ALA A 156 -1.71 -8.10 -3.37
CA ALA A 156 -3.13 -8.26 -3.62
C ALA A 156 -3.39 -8.51 -5.10
N ILE A 157 -4.09 -9.59 -5.43
CA ILE A 157 -4.46 -9.96 -6.79
C ILE A 157 -5.98 -9.92 -6.87
N TYR A 158 -6.53 -9.21 -7.84
CA TYR A 158 -7.98 -9.10 -7.99
C TYR A 158 -8.59 -10.47 -8.33
N GLU A 159 -9.44 -10.98 -7.44
CA GLU A 159 -10.16 -12.23 -7.57
C GLU A 159 -11.60 -12.03 -7.06
N PRO A 160 -12.61 -11.92 -7.96
CA PRO A 160 -13.98 -11.53 -7.60
C PRO A 160 -14.70 -12.46 -6.60
N LYS A 161 -14.12 -13.62 -6.29
CA LYS A 161 -14.64 -14.63 -5.35
C LYS A 161 -13.83 -14.73 -4.06
N SER A 162 -12.99 -13.73 -3.77
CA SER A 162 -12.25 -13.64 -2.52
C SER A 162 -13.20 -13.70 -1.32
N SER A 163 -12.89 -14.58 -0.36
CA SER A 163 -13.65 -14.70 0.88
C SER A 163 -13.47 -13.44 1.72
N SER A 164 -14.51 -12.60 1.79
CA SER A 164 -14.46 -11.43 2.66
C SER A 164 -14.79 -11.82 4.11
N HIS A 165 -13.90 -11.43 5.03
CA HIS A 165 -14.09 -11.52 6.48
C HIS A 165 -14.45 -10.14 7.07
N SER A 166 -15.26 -9.33 6.35
CA SER A 166 -15.60 -7.95 6.75
C SER A 166 -16.05 -7.80 8.20
N LYS A 167 -16.84 -8.76 8.72
CA LYS A 167 -17.35 -8.72 10.10
C LYS A 167 -16.23 -8.88 11.12
N GLN A 168 -15.39 -9.89 10.95
CA GLN A 168 -14.24 -10.14 11.83
C GLN A 168 -13.22 -8.99 11.76
N LEU A 169 -13.07 -8.38 10.58
CA LEU A 169 -12.24 -7.19 10.40
C LEU A 169 -12.81 -6.00 11.20
N GLN A 170 -14.11 -5.71 11.11
CA GLN A 170 -14.76 -4.67 11.91
C GLN A 170 -14.65 -4.92 13.43
N GLU A 171 -14.80 -6.18 13.85
CA GLU A 171 -14.62 -6.58 15.25
C GLU A 171 -13.18 -6.33 15.72
N MET A 172 -12.18 -6.67 14.89
CA MET A 172 -10.78 -6.41 15.18
C MET A 172 -10.47 -4.90 15.26
N GLU A 173 -10.97 -4.10 14.31
CA GLU A 173 -10.81 -2.64 14.34
C GLU A 173 -11.42 -2.03 15.60
N THR A 174 -12.61 -2.51 16.00
CA THR A 174 -13.29 -2.07 17.23
C THR A 174 -12.49 -2.45 18.47
N LEU A 175 -12.01 -3.69 18.54
CA LEU A 175 -11.21 -4.21 19.67
C LEU A 175 -9.91 -3.42 19.84
N LEU A 176 -9.27 -3.04 18.74
CA LEU A 176 -8.00 -2.31 18.75
C LEU A 176 -8.16 -0.79 18.87
N HIS A 177 -9.41 -0.29 18.90
CA HIS A 177 -9.73 1.14 18.82
C HIS A 177 -9.11 1.80 17.58
N ALA A 178 -9.08 1.08 16.46
CA ALA A 178 -8.43 1.50 15.23
C ALA A 178 -9.38 2.38 14.39
N ASP A 179 -9.10 3.68 14.35
CA ASP A 179 -9.68 4.65 13.40
C ASP A 179 -8.62 5.01 12.36
N LEU A 180 -8.51 4.18 11.32
CA LEU A 180 -7.46 4.29 10.29
C LEU A 180 -7.96 4.96 9.02
N THR A 181 -7.04 5.63 8.32
CA THR A 181 -7.35 6.28 7.03
C THR A 181 -7.83 5.27 5.99
N ILE A 182 -7.26 4.06 5.93
CA ILE A 182 -7.72 3.01 5.01
C ILE A 182 -9.22 2.68 5.18
N SER A 183 -9.73 2.64 6.42
CA SER A 183 -11.12 2.30 6.72
C SER A 183 -12.10 3.38 6.25
N LYS A 184 -11.66 4.64 6.24
CA LYS A 184 -12.41 5.78 5.68
C LYS A 184 -12.40 5.79 4.16
N LEU A 185 -11.27 5.39 3.55
CA LEU A 185 -11.09 5.40 2.10
C LEU A 185 -11.74 4.19 1.41
N LEU A 186 -11.76 3.04 2.09
CA LEU A 186 -12.31 1.77 1.63
C LEU A 186 -13.31 1.21 2.67
N PRO A 187 -14.47 1.85 2.87
CA PRO A 187 -15.44 1.42 3.87
C PRO A 187 -15.98 0.02 3.61
N LEU A 188 -16.02 -0.79 4.67
CA LEU A 188 -16.60 -2.14 4.64
C LEU A 188 -18.14 -2.04 4.51
N LYS A 189 -18.73 -2.92 3.69
CA LYS A 189 -20.17 -3.00 3.45
C LYS A 189 -20.87 -3.97 4.40
#